data_AF-A0A2V9WRZ7-F1
#
_entry.id   AF-A0A2V9WRZ7-F1
#
_cell.length_a   1.000
_cell.length_b   1.000
_cell.length_c   1.000
_cell.angle_alpha   90.00
_cell.angle_beta   90.00
_cell.angle_gamma   90.00
#
_symmetry.space_group_name_H-M   'P 1'
#
loop_
_entity.id
_entity.type
_entity.pdbx_description
1 polymer ?
#
loop_
_entity_poly.entity_id
_entity_poly.type
_entity_poly.pdbx_seq_one_letter_code
_entity_poly.pdbx_strand_id
1 'polypeptide(L)'
;MAAGGGGKGFRHAVGDGASNNGGGIILSWTPVAELWMRFYVRYPVGFAFDSADLYSKLVYFNQENPTNNPHFYWGYHGGATGGYAQNDGVAQTASSPYTWNGIMGGTTGDGLWHSYEIHVKMNTGTNDNGVWEWWIDGNLAYSVSNIKFSNNAAGITWHACAIGENFHNPANGGVVFVDFDDIAISTTGYIGPIGPKNLRVQ
;
A
#
# COMPACT_ATOMS: atom_id res chain seq x y z
N MET A 1 -12.20 -8.08 -20.27
CA MET A 1 -10.73 -8.06 -20.06
C MET A 1 -10.47 -6.98 -19.03
N ALA A 2 -10.15 -7.40 -17.80
CA ALA A 2 -10.10 -6.56 -16.62
C ALA A 2 -8.71 -5.94 -16.45
N ALA A 3 -8.62 -4.76 -15.84
CA ALA A 3 -7.36 -4.17 -15.38
C ALA A 3 -6.57 -5.20 -14.54
N GLY A 4 -5.24 -5.28 -14.67
CA GLY A 4 -4.45 -6.52 -14.43
C GLY A 4 -4.04 -7.19 -15.75
N GLY A 5 -3.79 -6.37 -16.78
CA GLY A 5 -3.61 -6.79 -18.17
C GLY A 5 -2.17 -7.09 -18.57
N GLY A 6 -1.20 -6.77 -17.70
CA GLY A 6 0.22 -7.02 -17.96
C GLY A 6 0.59 -8.51 -17.99
N GLY A 7 -0.27 -9.38 -17.43
CA GLY A 7 -0.08 -10.83 -17.47
C GLY A 7 1.15 -11.32 -16.70
N LYS A 8 1.69 -10.48 -15.82
CA LYS A 8 2.92 -10.71 -15.04
C LYS A 8 2.72 -10.26 -13.60
N GLY A 9 1.63 -10.74 -13.01
CA GLY A 9 1.34 -10.60 -11.60
C GLY A 9 1.97 -11.70 -10.76
N PHE A 10 1.82 -11.59 -9.45
CA PHE A 10 2.11 -12.66 -8.52
C PHE A 10 0.89 -12.92 -7.63
N ARG A 11 0.88 -14.12 -7.04
CA ARG A 11 -0.17 -14.58 -6.16
C ARG A 11 0.41 -14.80 -4.78
N HIS A 12 -0.16 -14.14 -3.78
CA HIS A 12 0.24 -14.28 -2.39
C HIS A 12 -0.70 -15.25 -1.67
N ALA A 13 -0.14 -16.28 -1.04
CA ALA A 13 -0.87 -17.18 -0.15
C ALA A 13 -1.09 -16.48 1.20
N VAL A 14 -2.36 -16.28 1.56
CA VAL A 14 -2.77 -15.62 2.80
C VAL A 14 -3.58 -16.64 3.61
N GLY A 15 -3.02 -17.09 4.74
CA GLY A 15 -3.77 -17.90 5.71
C GLY A 15 -4.50 -17.04 6.74
N ASP A 16 -5.25 -17.72 7.61
CA ASP A 16 -5.97 -17.07 8.70
C ASP A 16 -5.05 -16.66 9.86
N GLY A 17 -5.52 -15.71 10.69
CA GLY A 17 -4.84 -15.27 11.91
C GLY A 17 -3.78 -14.18 11.73
N ALA A 18 -2.98 -13.94 12.77
CA ALA A 18 -2.07 -12.79 12.85
C ALA A 18 -0.74 -13.00 12.10
N SER A 19 -0.22 -11.91 11.52
CA SER A 19 1.13 -11.85 10.93
C SER A 19 1.38 -12.93 9.89
N ASN A 20 0.41 -13.14 8.99
CA ASN A 20 0.52 -14.10 7.92
C ASN A 20 1.49 -13.58 6.86
N ASN A 21 2.78 -13.84 7.08
CA ASN A 21 3.89 -13.45 6.23
C ASN A 21 4.13 -14.54 5.17
N GLY A 22 3.11 -14.87 4.37
CA GLY A 22 3.21 -15.85 3.28
C GLY A 22 4.29 -15.52 2.24
N GLY A 23 4.92 -14.35 2.36
CA GLY A 23 6.02 -13.86 1.56
C GLY A 23 5.49 -12.98 0.45
N GLY A 24 5.84 -11.70 0.51
CA GLY A 24 5.64 -10.78 -0.60
C GLY A 24 6.75 -10.90 -1.64
N ILE A 25 6.81 -9.92 -2.54
CA ILE A 25 7.96 -9.73 -3.42
C ILE A 25 8.70 -8.46 -3.00
N ILE A 26 10.03 -8.48 -3.10
CA ILE A 26 10.86 -7.29 -2.94
C ILE A 26 11.22 -6.78 -4.33
N LEU A 27 10.92 -5.51 -4.58
CA LEU A 27 11.33 -4.77 -5.76
C LEU A 27 12.41 -3.77 -5.35
N SER A 28 13.45 -3.63 -6.16
CA SER A 28 14.51 -2.64 -5.96
C SER A 28 14.78 -1.86 -7.24
N TRP A 29 15.25 -0.63 -7.08
CA TRP A 29 15.52 0.30 -8.17
C TRP A 29 16.65 1.26 -7.78
N THR A 30 17.06 2.10 -8.74
CA THR A 30 18.04 3.16 -8.47
C THR A 30 17.46 4.17 -7.47
N PRO A 31 18.18 4.56 -6.40
CA PRO A 31 17.76 5.58 -5.45
C PRO A 31 17.08 6.82 -6.05
N VAL A 32 15.88 7.16 -5.55
CA VAL A 32 15.12 8.37 -5.93
C VAL A 32 14.54 9.07 -4.71
N ALA A 33 14.43 10.39 -4.78
CA ALA A 33 13.83 11.19 -3.70
C ALA A 33 12.30 11.21 -3.77
N GLU A 34 11.71 10.98 -4.95
CA GLU A 34 10.29 11.12 -5.24
C GLU A 34 9.86 10.03 -6.22
N LEU A 35 8.75 9.34 -5.94
CA LEU A 35 8.18 8.34 -6.82
C LEU A 35 6.67 8.19 -6.66
N TRP A 36 6.04 7.72 -7.73
CA TRP A 36 4.69 7.16 -7.76
C TRP A 36 4.80 5.66 -8.00
N MET A 37 4.08 4.86 -7.21
CA MET A 37 3.98 3.42 -7.38
C MET A 37 2.52 3.04 -7.55
N ARG A 38 2.18 2.47 -8.71
CA ARG A 38 0.85 1.97 -9.06
C ARG A 38 0.87 0.46 -9.10
N PHE A 39 -0.12 -0.19 -8.49
CA PHE A 39 -0.28 -1.64 -8.50
C PHE A 39 -1.76 -2.00 -8.40
N TYR A 40 -2.11 -3.20 -8.83
CA TYR A 40 -3.44 -3.73 -8.71
C TYR A 40 -3.49 -4.83 -7.68
N VAL A 41 -4.58 -4.88 -6.91
CA VAL A 41 -4.86 -6.00 -6.02
C VAL A 41 -6.26 -6.53 -6.31
N ARG A 42 -6.38 -7.85 -6.34
CA ARG A 42 -7.67 -8.54 -6.36
C ARG A 42 -7.75 -9.48 -5.18
N TYR A 43 -8.73 -9.21 -4.33
CA TYR A 43 -9.19 -10.13 -3.29
C TYR A 43 -10.25 -11.06 -3.90
N PRO A 44 -10.17 -12.39 -3.68
CA PRO A 44 -11.17 -13.31 -4.21
C PRO A 44 -12.55 -13.02 -3.60
N VAL A 45 -13.60 -13.39 -4.33
CA VAL A 45 -14.98 -13.28 -3.82
C VAL A 45 -15.10 -14.02 -2.50
N GLY A 46 -15.60 -13.33 -1.47
CA GLY A 46 -15.77 -13.90 -0.13
C GLY A 46 -14.53 -13.82 0.75
N PHE A 47 -13.40 -13.24 0.28
CA PHE A 47 -12.25 -12.97 1.15
C PHE A 47 -12.67 -12.12 2.34
N ALA A 48 -12.35 -12.54 3.55
CA ALA A 48 -12.73 -11.85 4.77
C ALA A 48 -11.53 -11.64 5.71
N PHE A 49 -11.58 -10.52 6.41
CA PHE A 49 -10.87 -10.32 7.66
C PHE A 49 -11.81 -10.60 8.83
N ASP A 50 -11.26 -10.87 10.00
CA ASP A 50 -12.02 -10.67 11.23
C ASP A 50 -12.41 -9.18 11.30
N SER A 51 -13.72 -8.93 11.31
CA SER A 51 -14.28 -7.57 11.35
C SER A 51 -13.78 -6.73 12.52
N ALA A 52 -13.33 -7.36 13.60
CA ALA A 52 -12.77 -6.67 14.76
C ALA A 52 -11.37 -6.09 14.51
N ASP A 53 -10.63 -6.59 13.51
CA ASP A 53 -9.23 -6.22 13.29
C ASP A 53 -8.81 -6.35 11.81
N LEU A 54 -9.52 -5.62 10.94
CA LEU A 54 -9.19 -5.54 9.52
C LEU A 54 -7.90 -4.75 9.33
N TYR A 55 -6.81 -5.48 9.11
CA TYR A 55 -5.48 -4.90 9.04
C TYR A 55 -4.60 -5.60 8.01
N SER A 56 -3.93 -4.80 7.17
CA SER A 56 -2.87 -5.28 6.28
C SER A 56 -1.88 -4.16 5.98
N LYS A 57 -0.65 -4.55 5.67
CA LYS A 57 0.38 -3.67 5.13
C LYS A 57 0.76 -4.23 3.77
N LEU A 58 0.15 -3.63 2.76
CA LEU A 58 0.26 -4.08 1.37
C LEU A 58 1.59 -3.68 0.76
N VAL A 59 2.16 -2.55 1.18
CA VAL A 59 3.50 -2.15 0.80
C VAL A 59 4.30 -1.67 2.00
N TYR A 60 5.58 -2.05 2.02
CA TYR A 60 6.61 -1.46 2.87
C TYR A 60 7.68 -0.86 1.99
N PHE A 61 8.07 0.38 2.23
CA PHE A 61 9.24 0.96 1.59
C PHE A 61 10.46 0.84 2.51
N ASN A 62 11.63 0.61 1.90
CA ASN A 62 12.92 0.72 2.55
C ASN A 62 13.08 -0.15 3.82
N GLN A 63 12.57 -1.39 3.79
CA GLN A 63 12.57 -2.37 4.90
C GLN A 63 13.97 -2.71 5.47
N GLU A 64 15.07 -2.35 4.78
CA GLU A 64 16.40 -2.92 5.03
C GLU A 64 17.28 -2.21 6.08
N ASN A 65 16.83 -1.20 6.84
CA ASN A 65 17.68 -0.64 7.91
C ASN A 65 16.92 0.09 9.06
N PRO A 66 16.83 -0.49 10.27
CA PRO A 66 16.03 0.07 11.37
C PRO A 66 16.67 1.26 12.10
N THR A 67 17.95 1.57 11.87
CA THR A 67 18.63 2.63 12.64
C THR A 67 18.59 4.00 11.99
N ASN A 68 18.30 4.11 10.69
CA ASN A 68 18.35 5.40 9.96
C ASN A 68 17.37 5.52 8.78
N ASN A 69 16.49 4.54 8.51
CA ASN A 69 15.58 4.57 7.36
C ASN A 69 14.12 4.80 7.83
N PRO A 70 13.31 5.61 7.11
CA PRO A 70 11.88 5.72 7.41
C PRO A 70 11.21 4.34 7.38
N HIS A 71 10.63 3.93 8.51
CA HIS A 71 9.67 2.83 8.52
C HIS A 71 8.37 3.36 7.89
N PHE A 72 8.23 3.17 6.59
CA PHE A 72 7.06 3.60 5.86
C PHE A 72 6.30 2.40 5.28
N TYR A 73 5.04 2.25 5.67
CA TYR A 73 4.15 1.24 5.12
C TYR A 73 2.74 1.78 4.88
N TRP A 74 2.04 1.16 3.95
CA TRP A 74 0.67 1.51 3.57
C TRP A 74 -0.16 0.25 3.32
N GLY A 75 -1.45 0.31 3.67
CA GLY A 75 -2.41 -0.78 3.50
C GLY A 75 -3.75 -0.45 4.15
N TYR A 76 -4.35 -1.44 4.81
CA TYR A 76 -5.58 -1.26 5.59
C TYR A 76 -5.30 -1.25 7.10
N HIS A 77 -5.96 -0.34 7.81
CA HIS A 77 -5.86 -0.18 9.26
C HIS A 77 -7.24 0.10 9.85
N GLY A 78 -7.79 -0.84 10.62
CA GLY A 78 -9.12 -0.68 11.22
C GLY A 78 -10.22 -0.51 10.17
N GLY A 79 -10.10 -1.18 9.02
CA GLY A 79 -11.07 -1.10 7.93
C GLY A 79 -10.86 0.06 6.95
N ALA A 80 -10.08 1.09 7.27
CA ALA A 80 -9.76 2.19 6.36
C ALA A 80 -8.43 1.96 5.64
N THR A 81 -8.25 2.50 4.43
CA THR A 81 -6.91 2.59 3.86
C THR A 81 -6.10 3.67 4.59
N GLY A 82 -4.84 3.36 4.86
CA GLY A 82 -3.97 4.23 5.65
C GLY A 82 -2.54 3.73 5.66
N GLY A 83 -1.74 4.31 6.54
CA GLY A 83 -0.38 3.85 6.73
C GLY A 83 0.32 4.49 7.92
N TYR A 84 1.63 4.33 7.93
CA TYR A 84 2.49 4.76 9.01
C TYR A 84 3.84 5.16 8.44
N ALA A 85 4.33 6.32 8.87
CA ALA A 85 5.71 6.75 8.72
C ALA A 85 6.32 6.94 10.11
N GLN A 86 7.47 6.33 10.38
CA GLN A 86 8.23 6.59 11.60
C GLN A 86 9.45 7.45 11.32
N ASN A 87 9.69 8.39 12.23
CA ASN A 87 10.87 9.20 12.23
C ASN A 87 11.43 9.30 13.66
N ASP A 88 12.59 8.68 13.93
CA ASP A 88 13.28 8.61 15.23
C ASP A 88 12.35 8.45 16.44
N GLY A 89 11.44 7.47 16.39
CA GLY A 89 10.52 7.20 17.49
C GLY A 89 9.21 8.00 17.47
N VAL A 90 9.05 8.98 16.59
CA VAL A 90 7.78 9.69 16.37
C VAL A 90 7.00 9.01 15.25
N ALA A 91 5.82 8.50 15.60
CA ALA A 91 4.87 7.91 14.67
C ALA A 91 4.01 8.98 13.99
N GLN A 92 3.97 8.97 12.67
CA GLN A 92 3.01 9.70 11.84
C GLN A 92 2.07 8.70 11.19
N THR A 93 0.83 8.63 11.66
CA THR A 93 -0.21 7.77 11.10
C THR A 93 -1.11 8.57 10.16
N ALA A 94 -1.60 7.90 9.12
CA ALA A 94 -2.64 8.48 8.27
C ALA A 94 -3.73 7.46 7.98
N SER A 95 -4.93 7.98 7.77
CA SER A 95 -6.13 7.24 7.40
C SER A 95 -6.93 8.08 6.42
N SER A 96 -7.56 7.43 5.46
CA SER A 96 -8.47 8.06 4.50
C SER A 96 -9.92 7.66 4.78
N PRO A 97 -10.92 8.36 4.19
CA PRO A 97 -12.30 7.90 4.27
C PRO A 97 -12.55 6.60 3.48
N TYR A 98 -11.63 6.19 2.60
CA TYR A 98 -11.82 5.01 1.74
C TYR A 98 -11.62 3.73 2.55
N THR A 99 -12.73 3.07 2.85
CA THR A 99 -12.77 1.83 3.64
C THR A 99 -12.79 0.58 2.76
N TRP A 100 -12.41 -0.56 3.33
CA TRP A 100 -12.62 -1.88 2.76
C TRP A 100 -14.05 -2.06 2.27
N ASN A 101 -15.04 -1.70 3.10
CA ASN A 101 -16.45 -1.82 2.74
C ASN A 101 -16.83 -0.92 1.56
N GLY A 102 -16.29 0.31 1.49
CA GLY A 102 -16.54 1.22 0.37
C GLY A 102 -15.89 0.76 -0.93
N ILE A 103 -14.70 0.16 -0.85
CA ILE A 103 -13.94 -0.35 -1.99
C ILE A 103 -14.58 -1.64 -2.52
N MET A 104 -14.80 -2.64 -1.64
CA MET A 104 -15.36 -3.95 -2.01
C MET A 104 -16.89 -3.92 -2.19
N GLY A 105 -17.58 -2.89 -1.67
CA GLY A 105 -19.04 -2.80 -1.64
C GLY A 105 -19.71 -3.75 -0.63
N GLY A 106 -18.99 -4.18 0.40
CA GLY A 106 -19.45 -5.10 1.42
C GLY A 106 -18.32 -5.54 2.35
N THR A 107 -18.60 -6.45 3.27
CA THR A 107 -17.62 -6.92 4.28
C THR A 107 -16.61 -7.93 3.74
N THR A 108 -16.76 -8.38 2.50
CA THR A 108 -15.91 -9.40 1.88
C THR A 108 -15.39 -8.94 0.53
N GLY A 109 -14.25 -9.50 0.10
CA GLY A 109 -13.66 -9.25 -1.21
C GLY A 109 -14.66 -9.48 -2.34
N ASP A 110 -14.58 -8.65 -3.37
CA ASP A 110 -15.58 -8.59 -4.44
C ASP A 110 -15.14 -9.29 -5.74
N GLY A 111 -13.92 -9.84 -5.77
CA GLY A 111 -13.34 -10.50 -6.93
C GLY A 111 -12.89 -9.55 -8.04
N LEU A 112 -12.93 -8.24 -7.83
CA LEU A 112 -12.51 -7.25 -8.81
C LEU A 112 -11.07 -6.80 -8.55
N TRP A 113 -10.45 -6.30 -9.61
CA TRP A 113 -9.16 -5.63 -9.53
C TRP A 113 -9.37 -4.18 -9.13
N HIS A 114 -8.71 -3.75 -8.06
CA HIS A 114 -8.66 -2.36 -7.63
C HIS A 114 -7.24 -1.81 -7.84
N SER A 115 -7.17 -0.62 -8.43
CA SER A 115 -5.93 0.12 -8.60
C SER A 115 -5.61 0.87 -7.33
N TYR A 116 -4.41 0.67 -6.82
CA TYR A 116 -3.83 1.45 -5.74
C TYR A 116 -2.63 2.20 -6.30
N GLU A 117 -2.50 3.47 -5.95
CA GLU A 117 -1.33 4.26 -6.31
C GLU A 117 -0.87 5.08 -5.12
N ILE A 118 0.43 5.09 -4.87
CA ILE A 118 1.06 5.77 -3.74
C ILE A 118 2.12 6.71 -4.28
N HIS A 119 2.08 7.96 -3.86
CA HIS A 119 3.11 8.96 -4.09
C HIS A 119 3.85 9.22 -2.79
N VAL A 120 5.18 9.12 -2.84
CA VAL A 120 6.06 9.54 -1.75
C VAL A 120 7.17 10.44 -2.24
N LYS A 121 7.42 11.51 -1.49
CA LYS A 121 8.56 12.40 -1.64
C LYS A 121 9.27 12.54 -0.30
N MET A 122 10.54 12.16 -0.26
CA MET A 122 11.38 12.34 0.92
C MET A 122 11.45 13.83 1.29
N ASN A 123 11.38 14.13 2.58
CA ASN A 123 11.62 15.49 3.06
C ASN A 123 13.11 15.88 2.86
N THR A 124 13.46 17.17 2.92
CA THR A 124 14.85 17.64 2.72
C THR A 124 15.50 18.00 4.04
N GLY A 125 16.64 17.39 4.36
CA GLY A 125 17.38 17.67 5.59
C GLY A 125 16.48 17.51 6.82
N THR A 126 16.29 18.60 7.57
CA THR A 126 15.45 18.63 8.77
C THR A 126 14.05 19.23 8.55
N ASN A 127 13.71 19.62 7.32
CA ASN A 127 12.45 20.29 7.00
C ASN A 127 11.28 19.31 6.90
N ASP A 128 10.07 19.82 7.10
CA ASP A 128 8.81 19.08 7.00
C ASP A 128 8.15 19.39 5.65
N ASN A 129 8.80 18.96 4.57
CA ASN A 129 8.38 19.20 3.18
C ASN A 129 8.31 17.93 2.34
N GLY A 130 8.24 16.76 3.00
CA GLY A 130 7.93 15.51 2.33
C GLY A 130 6.47 15.50 1.88
N VAL A 131 6.16 14.60 0.96
CA VAL A 131 4.81 14.40 0.41
C VAL A 131 4.41 12.96 0.58
N TRP A 132 3.17 12.73 1.01
CA TRP A 132 2.54 11.42 1.00
C TRP A 132 1.10 11.53 0.50
N GLU A 133 0.83 10.84 -0.60
CA GLU A 133 -0.51 10.78 -1.19
C GLU A 133 -0.82 9.36 -1.62
N TRP A 134 -2.11 9.04 -1.70
CA TRP A 134 -2.54 7.82 -2.37
C TRP A 134 -3.90 7.96 -3.04
N TRP A 135 -4.10 7.12 -4.05
CA TRP A 135 -5.32 7.03 -4.85
C TRP A 135 -5.88 5.61 -4.83
N ILE A 136 -7.20 5.52 -4.85
CA ILE A 136 -7.95 4.27 -4.99
C ILE A 136 -8.81 4.37 -6.26
N ASP A 137 -8.58 3.48 -7.22
CA ASP A 137 -9.22 3.50 -8.54
C ASP A 137 -9.15 4.89 -9.23
N GLY A 138 -8.03 5.58 -8.98
CA GLY A 138 -7.74 6.90 -9.51
C GLY A 138 -8.48 8.07 -8.85
N ASN A 139 -9.10 7.87 -7.69
CA ASN A 139 -9.62 8.95 -6.85
C ASN A 139 -8.62 9.23 -5.72
N LEU A 140 -8.27 10.50 -5.51
CA LEU A 140 -7.37 10.89 -4.44
C LEU A 140 -8.03 10.60 -3.08
N ALA A 141 -7.41 9.72 -2.30
CA ALA A 141 -7.94 9.28 -1.01
C ALA A 141 -7.31 10.05 0.16
N TYR A 142 -6.05 10.43 0.01
CA TYR A 142 -5.33 11.20 1.02
C TYR A 142 -4.19 11.99 0.37
N SER A 143 -3.91 13.18 0.91
CA SER A 143 -2.78 14.00 0.52
C SER A 143 -2.28 14.82 1.71
N VAL A 144 -0.97 14.79 1.93
CA VAL A 144 -0.26 15.64 2.88
C VAL A 144 1.08 16.03 2.29
N SER A 145 1.47 17.29 2.43
CA SER A 145 2.70 17.85 1.84
C SER A 145 3.66 18.45 2.86
N ASN A 146 3.46 18.14 4.13
CA ASN A 146 4.29 18.56 5.25
C ASN A 146 4.69 17.36 6.14
N ILE A 147 4.87 16.19 5.52
CA ILE A 147 5.28 14.98 6.25
C ILE A 147 6.80 14.95 6.42
N LYS A 148 7.25 14.42 7.56
CA LYS A 148 8.66 14.25 7.87
C LYS A 148 9.01 12.76 7.92
N PHE A 149 9.46 12.19 6.82
CA PHE A 149 9.87 10.78 6.76
C PHE A 149 11.15 10.52 7.56
N SER A 150 12.09 11.47 7.58
CA SER A 150 13.29 11.40 8.42
C SER A 150 13.64 12.75 9.05
N ASN A 151 14.19 12.74 10.26
CA ASN A 151 14.66 13.92 10.96
C ASN A 151 15.90 14.52 10.31
N ASN A 152 16.66 13.69 9.61
CA ASN A 152 17.75 14.10 8.77
C ASN A 152 17.72 13.28 7.48
N ALA A 153 17.00 13.79 6.50
CA ALA A 153 16.83 13.14 5.22
C ALA A 153 18.03 13.32 4.26
N ALA A 154 19.14 13.90 4.72
CA ALA A 154 20.34 14.05 3.89
C ALA A 154 20.86 12.69 3.42
N GLY A 155 20.77 12.43 2.11
CA GLY A 155 21.20 11.17 1.51
C GLY A 155 20.23 10.00 1.67
N ILE A 156 19.04 10.21 2.24
CA ILE A 156 18.00 9.18 2.33
C ILE A 156 17.13 9.22 1.08
N THR A 157 16.89 8.05 0.49
CA THR A 157 16.17 7.88 -0.77
C THR A 157 15.35 6.60 -0.77
N TRP A 158 14.31 6.57 -1.58
CA TRP A 158 13.54 5.38 -1.89
C TRP A 158 14.29 4.52 -2.91
N HIS A 159 14.51 3.25 -2.58
CA HIS A 159 15.26 2.34 -3.46
C HIS A 159 14.71 0.91 -3.48
N ALA A 160 13.81 0.58 -2.56
CA ALA A 160 13.15 -0.71 -2.56
C ALA A 160 11.77 -0.65 -1.88
N CYS A 161 10.91 -1.58 -2.26
CA CYS A 161 9.70 -1.88 -1.52
C CYS A 161 9.42 -3.38 -1.49
N ALA A 162 8.70 -3.81 -0.46
CA ALA A 162 8.14 -5.13 -0.34
C ALA A 162 6.63 -5.04 -0.50
N ILE A 163 6.03 -5.88 -1.36
CA ILE A 163 4.61 -5.86 -1.70
C ILE A 163 3.95 -7.19 -1.32
N GLY A 164 2.80 -7.10 -0.66
CA GLY A 164 2.06 -8.26 -0.17
C GLY A 164 2.68 -8.85 1.08
N GLU A 165 3.13 -8.03 2.03
CA GLU A 165 3.96 -8.51 3.15
C GLU A 165 3.16 -9.03 4.34
N ASN A 166 2.24 -8.23 4.87
CA ASN A 166 1.67 -8.48 6.20
C ASN A 166 0.15 -8.38 6.19
N PHE A 167 -0.50 -9.52 6.41
CA PHE A 167 -1.93 -9.58 6.70
C PHE A 167 -2.13 -9.95 8.17
N HIS A 168 -3.07 -9.30 8.82
CA HIS A 168 -3.41 -9.55 10.21
C HIS A 168 -4.89 -9.89 10.33
N ASN A 169 -5.15 -11.06 10.88
CA ASN A 169 -6.47 -11.67 11.07
C ASN A 169 -7.35 -11.85 9.82
N PRO A 170 -6.84 -12.38 8.68
CA PRO A 170 -7.72 -13.01 7.70
C PRO A 170 -8.55 -14.12 8.37
N ALA A 171 -9.79 -14.30 7.92
CA ALA A 171 -10.78 -15.22 8.51
C ALA A 171 -11.57 -15.97 7.42
N ASN A 172 -10.85 -16.74 6.61
CA ASN A 172 -11.34 -17.39 5.40
C ASN A 172 -11.58 -18.90 5.56
N GLY A 173 -11.27 -19.47 6.72
CA GLY A 173 -11.36 -20.90 6.99
C GLY A 173 -10.19 -21.71 6.41
N GLY A 174 -9.09 -21.06 6.03
CA GLY A 174 -7.94 -21.68 5.39
C GLY A 174 -7.08 -20.70 4.57
N VAL A 175 -6.12 -21.25 3.83
CA VAL A 175 -5.29 -20.45 2.92
C VAL A 175 -6.10 -20.03 1.70
N VAL A 176 -6.14 -18.73 1.46
CA VAL A 176 -6.68 -18.11 0.26
C VAL A 176 -5.57 -17.39 -0.50
N PHE A 177 -5.88 -16.94 -1.72
CA PHE A 177 -4.90 -16.31 -2.59
C PHE A 177 -5.34 -14.89 -2.94
N VAL A 178 -4.48 -13.91 -2.63
CA VAL A 178 -4.64 -12.52 -3.06
C VAL A 178 -3.73 -12.29 -4.25
N ASP A 179 -4.28 -11.73 -5.32
CA ASP A 179 -3.54 -11.50 -6.56
C ASP A 179 -3.06 -10.05 -6.64
N PHE A 180 -1.83 -9.87 -7.12
CA PHE A 180 -1.21 -8.59 -7.37
C PHE A 180 -0.76 -8.53 -8.83
N ASP A 181 -0.95 -7.39 -9.52
CA ASP A 181 -0.53 -7.24 -10.92
C ASP A 181 -0.20 -5.78 -11.29
N ASP A 182 0.37 -5.58 -12.47
CA ASP A 182 0.60 -4.28 -13.13
C ASP A 182 1.35 -3.26 -12.25
N ILE A 183 2.34 -3.75 -11.49
CA ILE A 183 3.21 -2.92 -10.66
C ILE A 183 4.06 -2.03 -11.57
N ALA A 184 3.97 -0.72 -11.36
CA ALA A 184 4.73 0.28 -12.10
C ALA A 184 5.23 1.37 -11.16
N ILE A 185 6.42 1.87 -11.45
CA ILE A 185 7.08 2.95 -10.72
C ILE A 185 7.37 4.09 -11.70
N SER A 186 7.10 5.32 -11.29
CA SER A 186 7.34 6.55 -12.04
C SER A 186 8.04 7.57 -11.16
N THR A 187 8.97 8.34 -11.73
CA THR A 187 9.64 9.47 -11.05
C THR A 187 9.22 10.81 -11.65
N THR A 188 8.29 10.80 -12.60
CA THR A 188 7.90 11.98 -13.38
C THR A 188 6.46 12.41 -13.13
N GLY A 189 5.71 11.66 -12.31
CA GLY A 189 4.35 12.00 -11.94
C GLY A 189 3.41 10.79 -11.84
N TYR A 190 2.17 11.12 -11.51
CA TYR A 190 1.03 10.21 -11.40
C TYR A 190 0.87 9.32 -12.64
N ILE A 191 0.71 8.02 -12.41
CA ILE A 191 0.63 6.97 -13.43
C ILE A 191 -0.83 6.76 -13.85
N GLY A 192 -1.73 6.66 -12.87
CA GLY A 192 -3.14 6.43 -13.07
C GLY A 192 -3.53 4.97 -13.33
N PRO A 193 -4.82 4.64 -13.13
CA PRO A 193 -5.36 3.33 -13.44
C PRO A 193 -5.44 3.11 -14.96
N ILE A 194 -5.10 1.90 -15.39
CA ILE A 194 -5.42 1.33 -16.71
C ILE A 194 -6.71 0.50 -16.57
N GLY A 195 -7.72 0.73 -17.41
CA GLY A 195 -8.98 -0.04 -17.38
C GLY A 195 -10.06 0.52 -16.44
N PRO A 196 -11.12 -0.27 -16.14
CA PRO A 196 -12.30 0.24 -15.45
C PRO A 196 -12.02 0.61 -13.99
N LYS A 197 -12.62 1.71 -13.53
CA LYS A 197 -12.64 2.14 -12.14
C LYS A 197 -13.78 1.40 -11.42
N ASN A 198 -13.46 0.62 -10.39
CA ASN A 198 -14.41 -0.26 -9.69
C ASN A 198 -14.86 0.27 -8.33
N LEU A 199 -14.40 1.46 -7.92
CA LEU A 199 -14.76 2.08 -6.66
C LEU A 199 -16.27 2.25 -6.54
N ARG A 200 -16.84 1.71 -5.44
CA ARG A 200 -18.29 1.68 -5.24
C ARG A 200 -18.78 2.82 -4.35
N VAL A 201 -18.06 3.17 -3.28
CA VAL A 201 -18.41 4.30 -2.40
C VAL A 201 -17.20 4.78 -1.57
N GLN A 202 -17.27 6.03 -1.09
CA GLN A 202 -16.38 6.60 -0.06
C GLN A 202 -16.97 6.37 1.34
#